data_AF-A0A383B4F6-F1
#
_entry.id   AF-A0A383B4F6-F1
#
_cell.length_a   1.000
_cell.length_b   1.000
_cell.length_c   1.000
_cell.angle_alpha   90.00
_cell.angle_beta   90.00
_cell.angle_gamma   90.00
#
_symmetry.space_group_name_H-M   'P 1'
#
loop_
_entity.id
_entity.type
_entity.pdbx_description
1 polymer ?
#
loop_
_entity_poly.entity_id
_entity_poly.type
_entity_poly.pdbx_seq_one_letter_code
_entity_poly.pdbx_strand_id
1 'polypeptide(L)'
;MKRKNWTKKQLEASVEAYIEMRNKEKRNEKFIKKEVYRKLSKRFKRSEGAFEYRMQNISFIFDEWGEPWIKGLKPYSHVGENIKEILVALIKEHDPNTNKVRTYFSSTSSKIVDINE
;
A
#
# COMPACT_ATOMS: atom_id res chain seq x y z
N MET A 1 1.19 -4.41 -28.87
CA MET A 1 0.06 -4.73 -27.94
C MET A 1 -0.21 -3.50 -27.08
N LYS A 2 -1.39 -2.87 -27.17
CA LYS A 2 -1.72 -1.68 -26.35
C LYS A 2 -1.78 -2.09 -24.87
N ARG A 3 -1.09 -1.35 -23.99
CA ARG A 3 -1.28 -1.50 -22.54
C ARG A 3 -2.74 -1.13 -22.23
N LYS A 4 -3.50 -2.06 -21.65
CA LYS A 4 -4.88 -1.79 -21.22
C LYS A 4 -4.81 -0.82 -20.04
N ASN A 5 -5.36 0.38 -20.17
CA ASN A 5 -5.35 1.40 -19.11
C ASN A 5 -6.08 0.92 -17.85
N TRP A 6 -5.57 1.28 -16.68
CA TRP A 6 -6.23 0.98 -15.40
C TRP A 6 -7.44 1.90 -15.23
N THR A 7 -8.60 1.31 -14.96
CA THR A 7 -9.81 2.06 -14.60
C THR A 7 -9.84 2.33 -13.09
N LYS A 8 -10.55 3.38 -12.66
CA LYS A 8 -10.73 3.68 -11.24
C LYS A 8 -11.23 2.47 -10.46
N LYS A 9 -12.26 1.78 -10.97
CA LYS A 9 -12.84 0.56 -10.36
C LYS A 9 -11.84 -0.59 -10.15
N GLN A 10 -10.87 -0.73 -11.06
CA GLN A 10 -9.82 -1.75 -10.91
C GLN A 10 -8.78 -1.34 -9.87
N LEU A 11 -8.44 -0.05 -9.79
CA LEU A 11 -7.53 0.48 -8.80
C LEU A 11 -8.14 0.39 -7.40
N GLU A 12 -9.40 0.81 -7.26
CA GLU A 12 -10.19 0.74 -6.03
C GLU A 12 -10.28 -0.69 -5.51
N ALA A 13 -10.69 -1.65 -6.34
CA ALA A 13 -10.73 -3.05 -5.94
C ALA A 13 -9.34 -3.63 -5.57
N SER A 14 -8.25 -3.07 -6.10
CA SER A 14 -6.90 -3.46 -5.71
C SER A 14 -6.53 -2.89 -4.34
N VAL A 15 -6.91 -1.63 -4.07
CA VAL A 15 -6.72 -0.95 -2.78
C VAL A 15 -7.52 -1.64 -1.67
N GLU A 16 -8.80 -1.90 -1.88
CA GLU A 16 -9.67 -2.63 -0.94
C GLU A 16 -9.04 -3.99 -0.57
N ALA A 17 -8.65 -4.77 -1.59
CA ALA A 17 -8.04 -6.07 -1.39
C ALA A 17 -6.69 -6.00 -0.67
N TYR A 18 -5.88 -4.98 -0.96
CA TYR A 18 -4.62 -4.76 -0.26
C TYR A 18 -4.85 -4.44 1.21
N ILE A 19 -5.78 -3.53 1.53
CA ILE A 19 -6.12 -3.14 2.90
C ILE A 19 -6.67 -4.34 3.67
N GLU A 20 -7.55 -5.16 3.05
CA GLU A 20 -8.06 -6.38 3.66
C GLU A 20 -6.93 -7.36 4.01
N MET A 21 -6.00 -7.62 3.08
CA MET A 21 -4.85 -8.47 3.33
C MET A 21 -3.93 -7.90 4.42
N ARG A 22 -3.67 -6.59 4.42
CA ARG A 22 -2.86 -5.91 5.44
C ARG A 22 -3.51 -6.02 6.83
N ASN A 23 -4.82 -5.85 6.92
CA ASN A 23 -5.56 -6.01 8.18
C ASN A 23 -5.53 -7.44 8.67
N LYS A 24 -5.64 -8.43 7.78
CA LYS A 24 -5.44 -9.84 8.11
C LYS A 24 -4.03 -10.10 8.66
N GLU A 25 -3.00 -9.56 8.01
CA GLU A 25 -1.61 -9.68 8.47
C GLU A 25 -1.41 -9.07 9.87
N LYS A 26 -1.94 -7.86 10.11
CA LYS A 26 -1.88 -7.20 11.43
C LYS A 26 -2.57 -8.03 12.53
N ARG A 27 -3.62 -8.78 12.20
CA ARG A 27 -4.34 -9.67 13.12
C ARG A 27 -3.77 -11.09 13.18
N ASN A 28 -2.64 -11.36 12.52
CA ASN A 28 -2.07 -12.71 12.36
C ASN A 28 -3.05 -13.73 11.73
N GLU A 29 -4.00 -13.25 10.92
CA GLU A 29 -4.92 -14.09 10.16
C GLU A 29 -4.28 -14.55 8.85
N LYS A 30 -4.51 -15.81 8.50
CA LYS A 30 -3.98 -16.39 7.26
C LYS A 30 -4.72 -15.81 6.04
N PHE A 31 -3.96 -15.51 4.99
CA PHE A 31 -4.49 -15.19 3.66
C PHE A 31 -3.51 -15.71 2.59
N ILE A 32 -4.05 -15.99 1.39
CA ILE A 32 -3.25 -16.44 0.24
C ILE A 32 -3.32 -15.37 -0.84
N LYS A 33 -2.21 -14.66 -1.05
CA LYS A 33 -2.09 -13.59 -2.07
C LYS A 33 -2.56 -14.04 -3.46
N LYS A 34 -2.16 -15.26 -3.86
CA LYS A 34 -2.53 -15.83 -5.16
C LYS A 34 -4.04 -15.99 -5.33
N GLU A 35 -4.79 -16.30 -4.26
CA GLU A 35 -6.26 -16.36 -4.34
C GLU A 35 -6.88 -14.98 -4.54
N VAL A 36 -6.34 -13.96 -3.88
CA VAL A 36 -6.77 -12.56 -4.07
C VAL A 36 -6.53 -12.13 -5.52
N TYR A 37 -5.36 -12.44 -6.08
CA TYR A 37 -5.05 -12.11 -7.48
C TYR A 37 -5.96 -12.86 -8.45
N ARG A 38 -6.21 -14.14 -8.20
CA ARG A 38 -7.14 -14.96 -9.00
C ARG A 38 -8.56 -14.40 -8.96
N LYS A 39 -9.04 -13.94 -7.81
CA LYS A 39 -10.37 -13.30 -7.67
C LYS A 39 -10.44 -12.00 -8.48
N LEU A 40 -9.44 -11.12 -8.35
CA LEU A 40 -9.37 -9.86 -9.10
C LEU A 40 -9.22 -10.09 -10.61
N SER A 41 -8.39 -11.06 -11.00
CA SER A 41 -8.19 -11.51 -12.38
C SER A 41 -9.51 -11.94 -13.03
N LYS A 42 -10.27 -12.81 -12.35
CA LYS A 42 -11.60 -13.23 -12.82
C LYS A 42 -12.57 -12.05 -12.95
N ARG A 43 -12.57 -11.12 -12.00
CA ARG A 43 -13.47 -9.95 -12.00
C ARG A 43 -13.18 -8.96 -13.13
N PHE A 44 -11.91 -8.74 -13.46
CA PHE A 44 -11.51 -7.63 -14.34
C PHE A 44 -10.80 -8.04 -15.63
N LYS A 45 -10.67 -9.34 -15.88
CA LYS A 45 -10.01 -9.92 -17.07
C LYS A 45 -8.61 -9.33 -17.28
N ARG A 46 -7.80 -9.34 -16.21
CA ARG A 46 -6.37 -8.97 -16.18
C ARG A 46 -5.58 -10.13 -15.59
N SER A 47 -4.31 -10.27 -15.96
CA SER A 47 -3.47 -11.34 -15.41
C SER A 47 -3.27 -11.20 -13.91
N GLU A 48 -3.07 -12.33 -13.21
CA GLU A 48 -2.74 -12.35 -11.78
C GLU A 48 -1.46 -11.55 -11.50
N GLY A 49 -0.43 -11.70 -12.36
CA GLY A 49 0.81 -10.93 -12.24
C GLY A 49 0.63 -9.41 -12.38
N ALA A 50 -0.38 -8.94 -13.13
CA ALA A 50 -0.69 -7.50 -13.17
C ALA A 50 -1.27 -7.00 -11.85
N PHE A 51 -1.99 -7.86 -11.10
CA PHE A 51 -2.48 -7.52 -9.76
C PHE A 51 -1.39 -7.63 -8.71
N GLU A 52 -0.50 -8.61 -8.80
CA GLU A 52 0.67 -8.68 -7.92
C GLU A 52 1.53 -7.41 -8.01
N TYR A 53 1.83 -6.99 -9.24
CA TYR A 53 2.56 -5.75 -9.48
C TYR A 53 1.82 -4.52 -8.94
N ARG A 54 0.48 -4.49 -9.08
CA ARG A 54 -0.35 -3.43 -8.51
C ARG A 54 -0.26 -3.41 -6.98
N MET A 55 -0.23 -4.58 -6.34
CA MET A 55 -0.02 -4.65 -4.89
C MET A 55 1.36 -4.13 -4.48
N GLN A 56 2.42 -4.43 -5.25
CA GLN A 56 3.75 -3.88 -5.01
C GLN A 56 3.81 -2.35 -5.18
N ASN A 57 3.07 -1.79 -6.14
CA ASN A 57 2.93 -0.33 -6.27
C ASN A 57 2.18 0.29 -5.07
N ILE A 58 1.19 -0.42 -4.51
CA ILE A 58 0.51 0.04 -3.28
C ILE A 58 1.47 -0.03 -2.09
N SER A 59 2.25 -1.11 -1.96
CA SER A 59 3.31 -1.22 -0.94
C SER A 59 4.32 -0.08 -1.02
N PHE A 60 4.66 0.38 -2.23
CA PHE A 60 5.51 1.55 -2.43
C PHE A 60 4.92 2.83 -1.84
N ILE A 61 3.61 3.07 -1.95
CA ILE A 61 2.97 4.24 -1.33
C ILE A 61 3.03 4.16 0.20
N PHE A 62 2.79 2.99 0.79
CA PHE A 62 2.95 2.79 2.24
C PHE A 62 4.40 2.99 2.68
N ASP A 63 5.37 2.47 1.92
CA ASP A 63 6.80 2.65 2.18
C ASP A 63 7.22 4.14 2.17
N GLU A 64 6.74 4.91 1.18
CA GLU A 64 6.96 6.37 1.13
C GLU A 64 6.33 7.12 2.31
N TRP A 65 5.26 6.59 2.90
CA TRP A 65 4.64 7.16 4.10
C TRP A 65 5.30 6.68 5.40
N GLY A 66 6.34 5.85 5.32
CA GLY A 66 6.97 5.25 6.50
C GLY A 66 6.06 4.26 7.24
N GLU A 67 5.06 3.73 6.55
CA GLU A 67 4.05 2.82 7.08
C GLU A 67 4.37 1.36 6.73
N PRO A 68 4.05 0.39 7.61
CA PRO A 68 4.24 -1.02 7.29
C PRO A 68 3.41 -1.46 6.08
N TRP A 69 4.04 -2.20 5.17
CA TRP A 69 3.44 -2.86 4.01
C TRP A 69 3.46 -4.39 4.15
N ILE A 70 2.71 -5.10 3.31
CA ILE A 70 2.50 -6.55 3.45
C ILE A 70 3.78 -7.35 3.18
N LYS A 71 4.21 -8.20 4.12
CA LYS A 71 5.45 -8.97 3.96
C LYS A 71 5.47 -9.76 2.66
N GLY A 72 6.57 -9.67 1.90
CA GLY A 72 6.71 -10.33 0.60
C GLY A 72 5.92 -9.69 -0.54
N LEU A 73 5.44 -8.45 -0.38
CA LEU A 73 5.04 -7.55 -1.47
C LEU A 73 6.00 -6.38 -1.50
N LYS A 74 7.24 -6.65 -1.95
CA LYS A 74 8.30 -5.63 -1.97
C LYS A 74 7.82 -4.38 -2.72
N PRO A 75 7.97 -3.18 -2.13
CA PRO A 75 7.71 -1.91 -2.78
C PRO A 75 8.30 -1.84 -4.18
N TYR A 76 7.48 -1.48 -5.17
CA TYR A 76 7.95 -1.25 -6.52
C TYR A 76 7.45 0.09 -7.06
N SER A 77 8.38 1.01 -7.33
CA SER A 77 8.13 2.41 -7.67
C SER A 77 7.73 2.65 -9.12
N HIS A 78 7.69 1.61 -9.96
CA HIS A 78 7.27 1.73 -11.36
C HIS A 78 5.75 1.89 -11.45
N VAL A 79 5.29 3.11 -11.15
CA VAL A 79 3.91 3.56 -11.23
C VAL A 79 3.90 4.98 -11.79
N GLY A 80 3.09 5.23 -12.82
CA GLY A 80 2.95 6.58 -13.37
C GLY A 80 2.24 7.51 -12.39
N GLU A 81 2.60 8.80 -12.41
CA GLU A 81 2.12 9.83 -11.47
C GLU A 81 0.59 9.86 -11.35
N ASN A 82 -0.14 9.94 -12.46
CA ASN A 82 -1.61 9.93 -12.46
C ASN A 82 -2.21 8.72 -11.74
N ILE A 83 -1.59 7.54 -11.88
CA ILE A 83 -2.06 6.33 -11.21
C ILE A 83 -1.71 6.35 -9.73
N LYS A 84 -0.52 6.87 -9.38
CA LYS A 84 -0.08 7.03 -7.99
C LYS A 84 -1.03 7.97 -7.24
N GLU A 85 -1.39 9.10 -7.82
CA GLU A 85 -2.36 10.05 -7.23
C GLU A 85 -3.72 9.40 -6.94
N ILE A 86 -4.26 8.65 -7.92
CA ILE A 86 -5.53 7.93 -7.74
C ILE A 86 -5.41 6.89 -6.62
N LEU A 87 -4.31 6.14 -6.57
CA LEU A 87 -4.08 5.17 -5.49
C LEU A 87 -3.99 5.84 -4.12
N VAL A 88 -3.27 6.98 -4.02
CA VAL A 88 -3.17 7.75 -2.78
C VAL A 88 -4.55 8.20 -2.30
N ALA A 89 -5.38 8.73 -3.20
CA ALA A 89 -6.74 9.17 -2.87
C ALA A 89 -7.60 7.98 -2.38
N LEU A 90 -7.55 6.85 -3.09
CA LEU A 90 -8.28 5.64 -2.71
C LEU A 90 -7.80 5.05 -1.38
N ILE A 91 -6.48 5.05 -1.10
CA ILE A 91 -5.96 4.56 0.19
C ILE A 91 -6.45 5.43 1.33
N LYS A 92 -6.46 6.76 1.18
CA LYS A 92 -6.98 7.68 2.20
C LYS A 92 -8.48 7.50 2.45
N GLU A 93 -9.25 7.18 1.42
CA GLU A 93 -10.69 6.90 1.50
C GLU A 93 -10.97 5.58 2.23
N HIS A 94 -10.20 4.53 1.94
CA HIS A 94 -10.46 3.16 2.42
C HIS A 94 -9.64 2.75 3.66
N ASP A 95 -8.58 3.49 4.01
CA ASP A 95 -7.76 3.30 5.21
C ASP A 95 -7.48 4.68 5.88
N PRO A 96 -8.52 5.37 6.39
CA PRO A 96 -8.42 6.75 6.89
C PRO A 96 -7.54 6.92 8.14
N ASN A 97 -7.09 5.83 8.75
CA ASN A 97 -6.17 5.87 9.89
C ASN A 97 -4.70 5.74 9.47
N THR A 98 -4.43 5.39 8.21
CA THR A 98 -3.08 5.36 7.66
C THR A 98 -2.65 6.78 7.26
N ASN A 99 -1.40 7.15 7.58
CA ASN A 99 -0.86 8.50 7.35
C ASN A 99 -1.56 9.60 8.18
N LYS A 100 -1.96 9.27 9.41
CA LYS A 100 -2.07 10.27 10.49
C LYS A 100 -0.66 10.62 10.92
N VAL A 101 -0.08 11.60 10.23
CA VAL A 101 1.16 12.32 10.54
C VAL A 101 1.88 11.82 11.80
N ARG A 102 2.99 11.10 11.63
CA ARG A 102 4.02 11.00 12.65
C ARG A 102 4.70 12.38 12.76
N THR A 103 4.04 13.35 13.40
CA THR A 103 4.58 14.68 13.73
C THR A 103 5.46 14.67 14.97
N TYR A 104 5.81 13.48 15.48
CA TYR A 104 6.77 13.34 16.56
C TYR A 104 8.03 12.68 15.99
N PHE A 105 9.13 13.44 15.98
CA PHE A 105 10.51 13.13 15.56
C PHE A 105 11.01 13.73 14.22
N SER A 106 11.05 15.07 14.15
CA SER A 106 12.28 15.75 13.75
C SER A 106 12.63 16.86 14.74
N SER A 107 13.29 16.49 15.83
CA SER A 107 14.15 17.40 16.58
C SER A 107 15.18 16.58 17.34
N THR A 108 16.21 16.11 16.64
CA THR A 108 17.46 15.80 17.34
C THR A 108 18.35 17.03 17.22
N SER A 109 18.53 17.75 18.33
CA SER A 109 19.84 18.06 18.91
C SER A 109 19.87 19.44 19.57
N SER A 110 19.74 19.47 20.90
CA SER A 110 20.64 20.28 21.72
C SER A 110 20.73 19.70 23.14
N LYS A 111 21.91 19.09 23.36
CA LYS A 111 22.67 18.99 24.61
C LYS A 111 22.14 18.05 25.71
N ILE A 112 22.88 16.95 25.83
CA ILE A 112 23.20 16.31 27.10
C ILE A 112 23.79 17.39 28.03
N VAL A 113 23.15 17.59 29.18
CA VAL A 113 23.84 17.94 30.43
C VAL A 113 23.26 17.03 31.51
N ASP A 114 23.98 15.96 31.81
CA ASP A 114 23.92 15.32 33.11
C ASP A 114 24.41 16.34 34.13
N ILE A 115 23.62 16.70 35.15
CA ILE A 115 24.10 16.82 36.54
C ILE A 115 22.94 16.49 37.48
N ASN A 116 23.24 15.60 38.42
CA ASN A 116 22.42 15.13 39.52
C ASN A 116 22.11 16.22 40.56
N GLU A 117 21.07 15.90 41.37
CA GLU A 117 20.65 16.48 42.65
C GLU A 117 19.76 17.73 42.63
#